data_AF-A0A0S2JD61-F1
#
_entry.id   AF-A0A0S2JD61-F1
#
_cell.length_a   1.000
_cell.length_b   1.000
_cell.length_c   1.000
_cell.angle_alpha   90.00
_cell.angle_beta   90.00
_cell.angle_gamma   90.00
#
_symmetry.space_group_name_H-M   'P 1'
#
loop_
_entity.id
_entity.type
_entity.pdbx_description
1 polymer ?
#
loop_
_entity_poly.entity_id
_entity_poly.type
_entity_poly.pdbx_seq_one_letter_code
_entity_poly.pdbx_strand_id
1 'polypeptide(L)'
;MKILKIFSYALFAMVLTGCGGSSDDPVVVIEDDKVIVEPTMVTLFGTVAIGTAIAGADIVVTGKDGNTIEVTAVTDANGNYSIEFDGELPTPVLISVITPDGEKLSAIVDDPNATIANVNPITSYVADTLLADTDLSAISAGDVATAGQKAVTSLFGAGAQYDAFSSDTFIAKSDDNDFDTQASVADVLLDSISQLAGATDVATFIAQAAEAEATLLDSAEFIISVATNLALVKGTESNIEEIFDLQQIDATIAAQLTDVITFQEIVEGVISLVEASGLTTEQEIAATAGLIEIIADVVISDNIIDITVADAVSQNVVDNLLDDIVNIVTSDEVADLTTEELIATARNTAGVIITIITNTGIDLTGDNLDLSAIEEELAQVIVIIANSTDWDNGKWGTLIWQ
;
A
#
# COMPACT_ATOMS: atom_id res chain seq x y z
N MET A 1 30.18 7.15 -38.84
CA MET A 1 29.83 6.11 -39.82
C MET A 1 28.61 6.61 -40.58
N LYS A 2 28.77 6.99 -41.87
CA LYS A 2 27.99 6.49 -43.03
C LYS A 2 26.45 6.50 -42.82
N ILE A 3 25.58 7.04 -43.66
CA ILE A 3 25.56 7.49 -45.08
C ILE A 3 24.12 8.09 -45.25
N LEU A 4 23.95 9.33 -45.73
CA LEU A 4 23.50 9.69 -47.09
C LEU A 4 22.09 9.16 -47.47
N LYS A 5 21.09 9.96 -47.88
CA LYS A 5 20.94 10.73 -49.14
C LYS A 5 19.68 11.62 -49.01
N ILE A 6 19.70 12.93 -49.27
CA ILE A 6 19.68 13.65 -50.57
C ILE A 6 18.48 13.30 -51.46
N PHE A 7 17.61 14.29 -51.71
CA PHE A 7 17.06 14.71 -53.02
C PHE A 7 16.32 16.04 -52.82
N SER A 8 16.24 17.01 -53.74
CA SER A 8 17.15 17.56 -54.75
C SER A 8 16.48 18.85 -55.23
N TYR A 9 17.29 19.91 -55.30
CA TYR A 9 17.20 21.15 -56.09
C TYR A 9 16.22 21.24 -57.27
N ALA A 10 15.64 22.44 -57.43
CA ALA A 10 15.56 23.16 -58.71
C ALA A 10 15.61 24.68 -58.43
N LEU A 11 16.76 25.35 -58.66
CA LEU A 11 17.26 25.91 -59.93
C LEU A 11 16.71 27.32 -60.21
N PHE A 12 17.50 28.30 -59.79
CA PHE A 12 17.42 29.70 -60.19
C PHE A 12 17.99 29.86 -61.61
N ALA A 13 17.20 30.36 -62.55
CA ALA A 13 17.67 30.80 -63.86
C ALA A 13 16.93 32.08 -64.27
N MET A 14 17.70 33.16 -64.40
CA MET A 14 17.28 34.48 -64.85
C MET A 14 17.56 34.57 -66.36
N VAL A 15 16.56 34.93 -67.18
CA VAL A 15 16.75 35.41 -68.57
C VAL A 15 15.82 36.59 -68.85
N LEU A 16 16.39 37.61 -69.48
CA LEU A 16 15.84 38.93 -69.79
C LEU A 16 14.90 38.97 -71.02
N THR A 17 13.98 39.94 -70.95
CA THR A 17 13.32 40.74 -72.02
C THR A 17 12.32 40.09 -72.99
N GLY A 18 11.07 40.52 -72.84
CA GLY A 18 10.04 40.58 -73.88
C GLY A 18 9.05 41.71 -73.57
N CYS A 19 8.95 42.70 -74.45
CA CYS A 19 8.04 43.84 -74.39
C CYS A 19 6.64 43.43 -74.89
N GLY A 20 5.58 43.83 -74.20
CA GLY A 20 4.20 43.66 -74.68
C GLY A 20 3.20 43.68 -73.51
N GLY A 21 2.54 44.82 -73.31
CA GLY A 21 1.70 45.08 -72.14
C GLY A 21 0.42 44.25 -72.07
N SER A 22 0.01 44.00 -70.82
CA SER A 22 -1.35 44.27 -70.36
C SER A 22 -1.29 44.30 -68.83
N SER A 23 -1.94 45.30 -68.26
CA SER A 23 -2.21 45.46 -66.83
C SER A 23 -2.85 44.20 -66.25
N ASP A 24 -2.31 43.71 -65.13
CA ASP A 24 -3.04 43.29 -63.93
C ASP A 24 -2.03 43.03 -62.82
N ASP A 25 -2.32 43.56 -61.62
CA ASP A 25 -1.44 43.57 -60.45
C ASP A 25 -0.98 42.15 -60.04
N PRO A 26 0.23 41.98 -59.47
CA PRO A 26 0.60 40.70 -58.89
C PRO A 26 -0.28 40.44 -57.66
N VAL A 27 -1.16 39.44 -57.77
CA VAL A 27 -1.76 38.79 -56.61
C VAL A 27 -0.63 38.22 -55.76
N VAL A 28 -0.34 38.88 -54.64
CA VAL A 28 0.45 38.27 -53.57
C VAL A 28 -0.45 37.22 -52.93
N VAL A 29 -0.29 35.97 -53.35
CA VAL A 29 -0.79 34.83 -52.58
C VAL A 29 0.15 34.71 -51.39
N ILE A 30 -0.25 35.27 -50.26
CA ILE A 30 0.28 34.87 -48.96
C ILE A 30 -0.37 33.50 -48.74
N GLU A 31 0.35 32.41 -49.02
CA GLU A 31 -0.01 31.15 -48.38
C GLU A 31 0.19 31.40 -46.88
N ASP A 32 -0.93 31.65 -46.21
CA ASP A 32 -1.04 31.56 -44.77
C ASP A 32 -0.75 30.09 -44.45
N ASP A 33 0.54 29.80 -44.27
CA ASP A 33 1.03 28.51 -43.83
C ASP A 33 0.45 28.35 -42.43
N LYS A 34 -0.75 27.75 -42.36
CA LYS A 34 -1.43 27.48 -41.11
C LYS A 34 -0.47 26.63 -40.30
N VAL A 35 0.18 27.24 -39.33
CA VAL A 35 0.91 26.54 -38.29
C VAL A 35 -0.14 25.67 -37.61
N ILE A 36 -0.18 24.39 -37.96
CA ILE A 36 -0.93 23.38 -37.23
C ILE A 36 -0.17 23.25 -35.92
N VAL A 37 -0.58 24.01 -34.92
CA VAL A 37 -0.16 23.79 -33.54
C VAL A 37 -0.86 22.51 -33.13
N GLU A 38 -0.11 21.44 -32.89
CA GLU A 38 -0.69 20.25 -32.28
C GLU A 38 -1.30 20.66 -30.93
N PRO A 39 -2.50 20.17 -30.59
CA PRO A 39 -3.06 20.40 -29.27
C PRO A 39 -2.05 19.87 -28.24
N THR A 40 -1.71 20.73 -27.29
CA THR A 40 -0.91 20.31 -26.14
C THR A 40 -1.82 19.49 -25.25
N MET A 41 -1.46 18.23 -24.99
CA MET A 41 -2.17 17.36 -24.05
C MET A 41 -1.34 17.22 -22.79
N VAL A 42 -1.99 17.26 -21.64
CA VAL A 42 -1.39 16.89 -20.35
C VAL A 42 -2.03 15.59 -19.89
N THR A 43 -1.19 14.65 -19.46
CA THR A 43 -1.63 13.36 -18.93
C THR A 43 -1.38 13.34 -17.43
N LEU A 44 -2.42 12.97 -16.68
CA LEU A 44 -2.36 12.71 -15.26
C LEU A 44 -2.47 11.20 -15.03
N PHE A 45 -1.50 10.62 -14.34
CA PHE A 45 -1.47 9.22 -13.96
C PHE A 45 -1.87 9.05 -12.49
N GLY A 46 -2.18 7.82 -12.09
CA GLY A 46 -2.29 7.49 -10.67
C GLY A 46 -2.67 6.04 -10.46
N THR A 47 -2.64 5.62 -9.20
CA THR A 47 -3.05 4.30 -8.75
C THR A 47 -4.22 4.43 -7.78
N VAL A 48 -5.19 3.52 -7.87
CA VAL A 48 -6.31 3.40 -6.91
C VAL A 48 -6.12 2.16 -6.06
N ALA A 49 -6.09 2.31 -4.73
CA ALA A 49 -5.93 1.19 -3.81
C ALA A 49 -6.51 1.45 -2.41
N ILE A 50 -6.98 0.39 -1.74
CA ILE A 50 -7.34 0.35 -0.29
C ILE A 50 -6.47 -0.73 0.39
N GLY A 51 -5.17 -0.71 0.11
CA GLY A 51 -4.22 -1.80 0.45
C GLY A 51 -3.98 -2.75 -0.72
N THR A 52 -5.06 -3.14 -1.42
CA THR A 52 -4.94 -3.80 -2.73
C THR A 52 -5.39 -2.89 -3.85
N ALA A 53 -4.79 -3.10 -5.02
CA ALA A 53 -5.12 -2.41 -6.24
C ALA A 53 -6.58 -2.65 -6.65
N ILE A 54 -7.31 -1.58 -6.94
CA ILE A 54 -8.72 -1.69 -7.33
C ILE A 54 -8.82 -1.69 -8.85
N ALA A 55 -9.11 -2.85 -9.44
CA ALA A 55 -9.33 -2.99 -10.86
C ALA A 55 -10.78 -2.67 -11.29
N GLY A 56 -10.95 -2.07 -12.48
CA GLY A 56 -12.26 -1.85 -13.08
C GLY A 56 -13.10 -0.74 -12.43
N ALA A 57 -12.49 0.16 -11.64
CA ALA A 57 -13.16 1.28 -11.01
C ALA A 57 -13.38 2.43 -12.00
N ASP A 58 -14.56 3.06 -11.93
CA ASP A 58 -14.93 4.19 -12.80
C ASP A 58 -14.35 5.49 -12.24
N ILE A 59 -13.69 6.27 -13.11
CA ILE A 59 -13.12 7.58 -12.75
C ILE A 59 -14.06 8.71 -13.20
N VAL A 60 -14.44 9.56 -12.26
CA VAL A 60 -15.23 10.78 -12.49
C VAL A 60 -14.42 12.00 -12.06
N VAL A 61 -14.25 12.94 -12.97
CA VAL A 61 -13.48 14.16 -12.72
C VAL A 61 -14.43 15.35 -12.58
N THR A 62 -14.35 16.08 -11.48
CA THR A 62 -15.16 17.29 -11.23
C THR A 62 -14.25 18.51 -11.20
N GLY A 63 -14.49 19.46 -12.10
CA GLY A 63 -13.74 20.70 -12.17
C GLY A 63 -14.12 21.68 -11.05
N LYS A 64 -13.30 22.72 -10.87
CA LYS A 64 -13.53 23.78 -9.88
C LYS A 64 -14.91 24.45 -9.92
N ASP A 65 -15.61 24.40 -11.06
CA ASP A 65 -16.95 24.96 -11.23
C ASP A 65 -18.07 24.02 -10.75
N GLY A 66 -17.70 22.83 -10.25
CA GLY A 66 -18.62 21.78 -9.81
C GLY A 66 -19.19 20.94 -10.95
N ASN A 67 -18.79 21.19 -12.20
CA ASN A 67 -19.23 20.40 -13.34
C ASN A 67 -18.30 19.22 -13.57
N THR A 68 -18.87 18.11 -14.03
CA THR A 68 -18.09 16.96 -14.49
C THR A 68 -17.31 17.33 -15.75
N ILE A 69 -16.02 17.02 -15.74
CA ILE A 69 -15.16 17.05 -16.91
C ILE A 69 -15.29 15.67 -17.56
N GLU A 70 -15.74 15.66 -18.82
CA GLU A 70 -15.94 14.42 -19.56
C GLU A 70 -14.59 13.75 -19.82
N VAL A 71 -14.33 12.68 -19.07
CA VAL A 71 -13.19 11.79 -19.25
C VAL A 71 -13.69 10.36 -19.24
N THR A 72 -13.02 9.49 -19.97
CA THR A 72 -13.29 8.05 -19.94
C THR A 72 -12.03 7.35 -19.47
N ALA A 73 -11.95 7.12 -18.16
CA ALA A 73 -10.87 6.36 -17.54
C ALA A 73 -11.47 5.31 -16.60
N VAL A 74 -10.89 4.12 -16.65
CA VAL A 74 -11.19 2.99 -15.78
C VAL A 74 -9.85 2.42 -15.33
N THR A 75 -9.76 1.99 -14.08
CA THR A 75 -8.51 1.40 -13.57
C THR A 75 -8.20 0.05 -14.22
N ASP A 76 -6.93 -0.21 -14.46
CA ASP A 76 -6.44 -1.50 -14.96
C ASP A 76 -6.32 -2.56 -13.84
N ALA A 77 -5.80 -3.74 -14.18
CA ALA A 77 -5.66 -4.86 -13.23
C ALA A 77 -4.73 -4.55 -12.03
N ASN A 78 -3.86 -3.54 -12.17
CA ASN A 78 -2.94 -3.10 -11.14
C ASN A 78 -3.43 -1.79 -10.49
N GLY A 79 -4.70 -1.42 -10.70
CA GLY A 79 -5.29 -0.21 -10.13
C GLY A 79 -4.83 1.09 -10.80
N ASN A 80 -4.02 1.02 -11.86
CA ASN A 80 -3.51 2.22 -12.51
C ASN A 80 -4.56 2.86 -13.41
N TYR A 81 -4.53 4.18 -13.51
CA TYR A 81 -5.35 4.94 -14.43
C TYR A 81 -4.56 6.07 -15.09
N SER A 82 -5.12 6.60 -16.19
CA SER A 82 -4.57 7.74 -16.92
C SER A 82 -5.70 8.61 -17.43
N ILE A 83 -5.59 9.93 -17.24
CA ILE A 83 -6.56 10.92 -17.70
C ILE A 83 -5.83 11.93 -18.58
N GLU A 84 -6.39 12.22 -19.75
CA GLU A 84 -5.86 13.24 -20.65
C GLU A 84 -6.71 14.51 -20.60
N PHE A 85 -6.04 15.66 -20.54
CA PHE A 85 -6.65 16.98 -20.54
C PHE A 85 -6.15 17.81 -21.73
N ASP A 86 -7.08 18.55 -22.33
CA ASP A 86 -6.76 19.53 -23.37
C ASP A 86 -6.04 20.74 -22.75
N GLY A 87 -4.81 21.01 -23.18
CA GLY A 87 -4.04 22.17 -22.76
C GLY A 87 -3.32 21.95 -21.43
N GLU A 88 -3.79 22.63 -20.38
CA GLU A 88 -3.22 22.60 -19.03
C GLU A 88 -4.15 21.83 -18.08
N LEU A 89 -3.59 21.30 -16.99
CA LEU A 89 -4.38 20.60 -15.98
C LEU A 89 -5.38 21.58 -15.32
N PRO A 90 -6.70 21.31 -15.35
CA PRO A 90 -7.71 22.26 -14.90
C PRO A 90 -7.85 22.24 -13.37
N THR A 91 -6.89 22.84 -12.65
CA THR A 91 -6.90 22.86 -11.17
C THR A 91 -7.74 24.01 -10.56
N PRO A 92 -8.25 23.82 -9.33
CA PRO A 92 -8.34 22.54 -8.61
C PRO A 92 -9.37 21.60 -9.25
N VAL A 93 -9.10 20.30 -9.17
CA VAL A 93 -9.99 19.25 -9.68
C VAL A 93 -10.15 18.14 -8.64
N LEU A 94 -11.36 17.60 -8.52
CA LEU A 94 -11.66 16.44 -7.69
C LEU A 94 -11.73 15.20 -8.57
N ILE A 95 -10.87 14.24 -8.30
CA ILE A 95 -10.91 12.89 -8.87
C ILE A 95 -11.75 12.05 -7.91
N SER A 96 -12.88 11.56 -8.38
CA SER A 96 -13.73 10.61 -7.65
C SER A 96 -13.63 9.25 -8.33
N VAL A 97 -13.39 8.22 -7.54
CA VAL A 97 -13.31 6.85 -8.01
C VAL A 97 -14.48 6.09 -7.41
N ILE A 98 -15.23 5.41 -8.26
CA ILE A 98 -16.34 4.54 -7.87
C ILE A 98 -15.87 3.12 -8.12
N THR A 99 -15.67 2.37 -7.05
CA THR A 99 -15.22 0.98 -7.10
C THR A 99 -16.34 0.06 -7.62
N PRO A 100 -16.03 -1.15 -8.09
CA PRO A 100 -17.04 -2.09 -8.60
C PRO A 100 -18.14 -2.47 -7.59
N ASP A 101 -17.85 -2.41 -6.29
CA ASP A 101 -18.79 -2.61 -5.19
C ASP A 101 -19.51 -1.33 -4.73
N GLY A 102 -19.16 -0.17 -5.29
CA GLY A 102 -19.85 1.10 -5.11
C GLY A 102 -19.30 1.98 -3.98
N GLU A 103 -18.17 1.61 -3.38
CA GLU A 103 -17.40 2.50 -2.52
C GLU A 103 -16.86 3.69 -3.33
N LYS A 104 -16.68 4.81 -2.64
CA LYS A 104 -16.15 6.04 -3.24
C LYS A 104 -14.86 6.43 -2.56
N LEU A 105 -13.79 6.51 -3.36
CA LEU A 105 -12.54 7.15 -2.98
C LEU A 105 -12.37 8.47 -3.72
N SER A 106 -11.53 9.37 -3.21
CA SER A 106 -11.23 10.61 -3.91
C SER A 106 -9.86 11.19 -3.63
N ALA A 107 -9.44 12.08 -4.52
CA ALA A 107 -8.25 12.91 -4.35
C ALA A 107 -8.49 14.28 -5.00
N ILE A 108 -7.93 15.34 -4.43
CA ILE A 108 -7.96 16.68 -5.02
C ILE A 108 -6.59 16.97 -5.60
N VAL A 109 -6.57 17.49 -6.83
CA VAL A 109 -5.34 17.95 -7.48
C VAL A 109 -5.43 19.47 -7.64
N ASP A 110 -4.57 20.19 -6.92
CA ASP A 110 -4.51 21.66 -6.88
C ASP A 110 -3.25 22.24 -7.54
N ASP A 111 -2.18 21.45 -7.72
CA ASP A 111 -0.99 21.83 -8.49
C ASP A 111 -1.22 21.66 -10.01
N PRO A 112 -1.17 22.75 -10.80
CA PRO A 112 -1.33 22.68 -12.26
C PRO A 112 -0.23 21.90 -12.98
N ASN A 113 0.87 21.55 -12.32
CA ASN A 113 1.98 20.78 -12.88
C ASN A 113 1.98 19.31 -12.44
N ALA A 114 0.98 18.86 -11.69
CA ALA A 114 0.90 17.48 -11.23
C ALA A 114 0.88 16.50 -12.40
N THR A 115 1.70 15.45 -12.32
CA THR A 115 1.73 14.34 -13.28
C THR A 115 1.20 13.04 -12.69
N ILE A 116 1.10 12.97 -11.36
CA ILE A 116 0.61 11.82 -10.60
C ILE A 116 -0.43 12.32 -9.59
N ALA A 117 -1.50 11.56 -9.44
CA ALA A 117 -2.53 11.74 -8.41
C ALA A 117 -3.03 10.36 -7.97
N ASN A 118 -2.45 9.80 -6.93
CA ASN A 118 -2.93 8.53 -6.38
C ASN A 118 -4.25 8.75 -5.65
N VAL A 119 -5.11 7.73 -5.65
CA VAL A 119 -6.40 7.75 -4.95
C VAL A 119 -6.42 6.58 -3.97
N ASN A 120 -6.39 6.90 -2.68
CA ASN A 120 -6.38 5.93 -1.60
C ASN A 120 -7.15 6.48 -0.38
N PRO A 121 -7.30 5.70 0.70
CA PRO A 121 -8.01 6.15 1.90
C PRO A 121 -7.46 7.44 2.52
N ILE A 122 -6.15 7.67 2.47
CA ILE A 122 -5.52 8.89 3.02
C ILE A 122 -5.81 10.10 2.14
N THR A 123 -5.69 9.99 0.81
CA THR A 123 -6.06 11.10 -0.09
C THR A 123 -7.55 11.41 -0.02
N SER A 124 -8.38 10.39 0.20
CA SER A 124 -9.83 10.52 0.38
C SER A 124 -10.15 11.26 1.67
N TYR A 125 -9.53 10.88 2.78
CA TYR A 125 -9.65 11.59 4.05
C TYR A 125 -9.28 13.07 3.93
N VAL A 126 -8.20 13.40 3.21
CA VAL A 126 -7.77 14.78 2.98
C VAL A 126 -8.78 15.55 2.12
N ALA A 127 -9.27 14.93 1.04
CA ALA A 127 -10.28 15.53 0.18
C ALA A 127 -11.57 15.82 0.95
N ASP A 128 -12.07 14.86 1.71
CA ASP A 128 -13.28 14.99 2.52
C ASP A 128 -13.12 16.05 3.61
N THR A 129 -11.96 16.09 4.27
CA THR A 129 -11.64 17.10 5.30
C THR A 129 -11.65 18.52 4.71
N LEU A 130 -11.04 18.72 3.54
CA LEU A 130 -11.04 20.03 2.88
C LEU A 130 -12.45 20.45 2.43
N LEU A 131 -13.18 19.51 1.82
CA LEU A 131 -14.51 19.77 1.26
C LEU A 131 -15.61 19.86 2.33
N ALA A 132 -15.35 19.46 3.57
CA ALA A 132 -16.28 19.66 4.69
C ALA A 132 -16.50 21.15 4.99
N ASP A 133 -15.47 21.97 4.84
CA ASP A 133 -15.48 23.39 5.22
C ASP A 133 -15.26 24.36 4.04
N THR A 134 -14.84 23.86 2.87
CA THR A 134 -14.44 24.69 1.72
C THR A 134 -15.00 24.15 0.41
N ASP A 135 -15.50 25.04 -0.46
CA ASP A 135 -15.87 24.65 -1.82
C ASP A 135 -14.61 24.34 -2.65
N LEU A 136 -14.68 23.34 -3.55
CA LEU A 136 -13.57 22.98 -4.45
C LEU A 136 -12.98 24.21 -5.17
N SER A 137 -13.82 25.16 -5.58
CA SER A 137 -13.41 26.40 -6.26
C SER A 137 -12.50 27.34 -5.45
N ALA A 138 -12.50 27.20 -4.13
CA ALA A 138 -11.73 28.02 -3.20
C ALA A 138 -10.37 27.40 -2.81
N ILE A 139 -10.14 26.13 -3.17
CA ILE A 139 -8.86 25.45 -2.93
C ILE A 139 -7.79 26.05 -3.86
N SER A 140 -6.70 26.53 -3.27
CA SER A 140 -5.55 27.09 -3.97
C SER A 140 -4.43 26.07 -4.06
N ALA A 141 -3.53 26.24 -5.04
CA ALA A 141 -2.37 25.35 -5.20
C ALA A 141 -1.53 25.29 -3.91
N GLY A 142 -1.31 24.07 -3.40
CA GLY A 142 -0.57 23.78 -2.19
C GLY A 142 -1.44 23.63 -0.93
N ASP A 143 -2.74 23.93 -1.00
CA ASP A 143 -3.67 23.72 0.11
C ASP A 143 -3.86 22.23 0.39
N VAL A 144 -3.93 21.39 -0.66
CA VAL A 144 -4.05 19.93 -0.53
C VAL A 144 -2.80 19.35 0.09
N ALA A 145 -1.61 19.71 -0.41
CA ALA A 145 -0.35 19.25 0.17
C ALA A 145 -0.21 19.67 1.65
N THR A 146 -0.65 20.88 2.00
CA THR A 146 -0.62 21.36 3.39
C THR A 146 -1.57 20.56 4.28
N ALA A 147 -2.79 20.29 3.83
CA ALA A 147 -3.77 19.51 4.57
C ALA A 147 -3.36 18.04 4.69
N GLY A 148 -2.84 17.46 3.60
CA GLY A 148 -2.32 16.11 3.56
C GLY A 148 -1.12 15.92 4.48
N GLN A 149 -0.18 16.87 4.48
CA GLN A 149 0.95 16.86 5.40
C GLN A 149 0.49 16.86 6.85
N LYS A 150 -0.52 17.67 7.19
CA LYS A 150 -1.11 17.67 8.54
C LYS A 150 -1.77 16.33 8.87
N ALA A 151 -2.48 15.71 7.92
CA ALA A 151 -3.12 14.42 8.12
C ALA A 151 -2.09 13.32 8.42
N VAL A 152 -1.06 13.15 7.58
CA VAL A 152 -0.02 12.12 7.80
C VAL A 152 0.82 12.41 9.04
N THR A 153 1.04 13.68 9.39
CA THR A 153 1.72 14.03 10.65
C THR A 153 0.87 13.65 11.86
N SER A 154 -0.46 13.73 11.76
CA SER A 154 -1.36 13.33 12.85
C SER A 154 -1.44 11.81 12.95
N LEU A 155 -1.43 11.11 11.81
CA LEU A 155 -1.48 9.64 11.77
C LEU A 155 -0.17 8.99 12.19
N PHE A 156 0.98 9.49 11.72
CA PHE A 156 2.27 8.80 11.85
C PHE A 156 3.35 9.62 12.56
N GLY A 157 3.08 10.87 12.90
CA GLY A 157 4.02 11.73 13.61
C GLY A 157 4.91 12.61 12.72
N ALA A 158 5.83 13.33 13.37
CA ALA A 158 6.71 14.29 12.70
C ALA A 158 7.59 13.61 11.65
N GLY A 159 7.76 14.25 10.50
CA GLY A 159 8.58 13.77 9.39
C GLY A 159 7.85 12.91 8.36
N ALA A 160 6.67 12.34 8.67
CA ALA A 160 5.89 11.57 7.70
C ALA A 160 5.57 12.39 6.45
N GLN A 161 5.68 11.82 5.25
CA GLN A 161 5.56 12.56 3.99
C GLN A 161 4.26 12.23 3.25
N TYR A 162 3.44 13.25 2.97
CA TYR A 162 2.17 13.05 2.27
C TYR A 162 2.36 12.67 0.80
N ASP A 163 3.43 13.15 0.17
CA ASP A 163 3.71 12.93 -1.25
C ASP A 163 3.80 11.43 -1.60
N ALA A 164 4.30 10.60 -0.66
CA ALA A 164 4.33 9.14 -0.77
C ALA A 164 2.95 8.51 -1.04
N PHE A 165 1.88 9.15 -0.56
CA PHE A 165 0.50 8.71 -0.73
C PHE A 165 -0.22 9.43 -1.87
N SER A 166 0.23 10.60 -2.32
CA SER A 166 -0.51 11.43 -3.27
C SER A 166 0.13 11.56 -4.65
N SER A 167 1.44 11.79 -4.71
CA SER A 167 2.11 12.30 -5.93
C SER A 167 3.37 11.53 -6.30
N ASP A 168 3.89 10.70 -5.41
CA ASP A 168 4.98 9.78 -5.72
C ASP A 168 4.47 8.54 -6.45
N THR A 169 5.39 7.73 -6.97
CA THR A 169 5.03 6.46 -7.58
C THR A 169 4.47 5.53 -6.51
N PHE A 170 3.22 5.09 -6.71
CA PHE A 170 2.51 4.25 -5.78
C PHE A 170 2.24 2.89 -6.43
N ILE A 171 2.77 1.84 -5.83
CA ILE A 171 2.64 0.46 -6.30
C ILE A 171 1.83 -0.28 -5.25
N ALA A 172 0.63 -0.71 -5.63
CA ALA A 172 -0.24 -1.54 -4.80
C ALA A 172 -0.03 -3.02 -5.09
N LYS A 173 -0.25 -3.86 -4.08
CA LYS A 173 -0.42 -5.30 -4.26
C LYS A 173 -1.64 -5.60 -5.14
N SER A 174 -1.56 -6.65 -5.94
CA SER A 174 -2.68 -7.04 -6.82
C SER A 174 -3.77 -7.84 -6.12
N ASP A 175 -3.44 -8.48 -4.99
CA ASP A 175 -4.37 -9.13 -4.06
C ASP A 175 -3.75 -9.22 -2.64
N ASP A 176 -4.55 -9.58 -1.63
CA ASP A 176 -4.12 -9.60 -0.22
C ASP A 176 -2.99 -10.61 0.05
N ASN A 177 -2.79 -11.57 -0.86
CA ASN A 177 -1.78 -12.62 -0.79
C ASN A 177 -0.67 -12.43 -1.84
N ASP A 178 -0.58 -11.24 -2.43
CA ASP A 178 0.45 -10.89 -3.38
C ASP A 178 1.71 -10.42 -2.65
N PHE A 179 2.60 -11.39 -2.41
CA PHE A 179 3.90 -11.16 -1.80
C PHE A 179 5.03 -10.99 -2.82
N ASP A 180 4.74 -11.22 -4.09
CA ASP A 180 5.73 -11.14 -5.17
C ASP A 180 5.82 -9.72 -5.75
N THR A 181 4.74 -8.93 -5.65
CA THR A 181 4.75 -7.51 -6.01
C THR A 181 5.59 -6.71 -5.02
N GLN A 182 6.56 -5.95 -5.54
CA GLN A 182 7.29 -4.96 -4.78
C GLN A 182 6.39 -3.74 -4.50
N ALA A 183 5.49 -3.89 -3.54
CA ALA A 183 4.59 -2.83 -3.10
C ALA A 183 5.38 -1.65 -2.54
N SER A 184 4.85 -0.44 -2.73
CA SER A 184 5.42 0.77 -2.15
C SER A 184 5.22 0.79 -0.63
N VAL A 185 6.14 1.42 0.12
CA VAL A 185 6.03 1.53 1.60
C VAL A 185 4.72 2.23 2.02
N ALA A 186 4.22 3.18 1.22
CA ALA A 186 2.93 3.81 1.43
C ALA A 186 1.75 2.82 1.34
N ASP A 187 1.82 1.86 0.41
CA ASP A 187 0.82 0.80 0.27
C ASP A 187 0.90 -0.18 1.44
N VAL A 188 2.11 -0.56 1.87
CA VAL A 188 2.33 -1.39 3.06
C VAL A 188 1.75 -0.75 4.33
N LEU A 189 1.83 0.57 4.45
CA LEU A 189 1.15 1.28 5.54
C LEU A 189 -0.38 1.21 5.43
N LEU A 190 -0.93 1.32 4.22
CA LEU A 190 -2.37 1.20 4.01
C LEU A 190 -2.87 -0.21 4.29
N ASP A 191 -2.12 -1.25 3.91
CA ASP A 191 -2.38 -2.64 4.30
C ASP A 191 -2.44 -2.79 5.82
N SER A 192 -1.44 -2.21 6.51
CA SER A 192 -1.35 -2.29 7.97
C SER A 192 -2.51 -1.55 8.65
N ILE A 193 -2.91 -0.38 8.12
CA ILE A 193 -4.10 0.34 8.56
C ILE A 193 -5.37 -0.50 8.34
N SER A 194 -5.51 -1.12 7.16
CA SER A 194 -6.67 -1.95 6.82
C SER A 194 -6.79 -3.15 7.76
N GLN A 195 -5.67 -3.83 8.04
CA GLN A 195 -5.58 -4.92 9.00
C GLN A 195 -5.99 -4.49 10.42
N LEU A 196 -5.49 -3.34 10.90
CA LEU A 196 -5.83 -2.82 12.22
C LEU A 196 -7.28 -2.33 12.33
N ALA A 197 -7.84 -1.79 11.24
CA ALA A 197 -9.24 -1.38 11.19
C ALA A 197 -10.17 -2.59 11.41
N GLY A 198 -9.78 -3.77 10.92
CA GLY A 198 -10.49 -5.03 11.10
C GLY A 198 -11.90 -4.95 10.52
N ALA A 199 -12.92 -5.09 11.37
CA ALA A 199 -14.32 -4.95 10.95
C ALA A 199 -14.79 -3.49 10.82
N THR A 200 -13.96 -2.52 11.22
CA THR A 200 -14.24 -1.10 11.07
C THR A 200 -13.90 -0.68 9.64
N ASP A 201 -14.78 0.12 9.04
CA ASP A 201 -14.50 0.79 7.77
C ASP A 201 -13.18 1.58 7.83
N VAL A 202 -12.31 1.43 6.83
CA VAL A 202 -10.96 2.00 6.82
C VAL A 202 -10.99 3.52 6.88
N ALA A 203 -11.91 4.16 6.15
CA ALA A 203 -12.05 5.61 6.18
C ALA A 203 -12.46 6.11 7.58
N THR A 204 -13.37 5.38 8.24
CA THR A 204 -13.77 5.66 9.63
C THR A 204 -12.61 5.49 10.60
N PHE A 205 -11.81 4.43 10.46
CA PHE A 205 -10.63 4.19 11.30
C PHE A 205 -9.59 5.30 11.14
N ILE A 206 -9.26 5.69 9.89
CA ILE A 206 -8.33 6.79 9.61
C ILE A 206 -8.81 8.10 10.24
N ALA A 207 -10.10 8.42 10.10
CA ALA A 207 -10.65 9.64 10.70
C ALA A 207 -10.51 9.64 12.22
N GLN A 208 -10.79 8.51 12.89
CA GLN A 208 -10.61 8.36 14.34
C GLN A 208 -9.14 8.48 14.75
N ALA A 209 -8.23 7.86 14.02
CA ALA A 209 -6.80 7.92 14.29
C ALA A 209 -6.24 9.33 14.10
N ALA A 210 -6.64 10.04 13.04
CA ALA A 210 -6.19 11.41 12.77
C ALA A 210 -6.70 12.44 13.80
N GLU A 211 -7.80 12.15 14.49
CA GLU A 211 -8.34 12.96 15.58
C GLU A 211 -7.78 12.59 16.97
N ALA A 212 -7.05 11.48 17.07
CA ALA A 212 -6.47 11.02 18.32
C ALA A 212 -5.28 11.89 18.75
N GLU A 213 -4.99 11.89 20.06
CA GLU A 213 -3.78 12.55 20.59
C GLU A 213 -2.50 11.71 20.35
N ALA A 214 -2.66 10.41 20.14
CA ALA A 214 -1.60 9.46 19.84
C ALA A 214 -1.58 9.14 18.34
N THR A 215 -0.39 8.95 17.82
CA THR A 215 -0.15 8.48 16.45
C THR A 215 -0.33 6.97 16.36
N LEU A 216 -0.48 6.43 15.15
CA LEU A 216 -0.49 4.99 14.91
C LEU A 216 0.84 4.34 15.32
N LEU A 217 1.97 5.05 15.18
CA LEU A 217 3.28 4.55 15.65
C LEU A 217 3.38 4.46 17.18
N ASP A 218 2.46 5.04 17.95
CA ASP A 218 2.36 4.81 19.40
C ASP A 218 1.71 3.45 19.75
N SER A 219 1.16 2.73 18.76
CA SER A 219 0.61 1.38 18.92
C SER A 219 1.64 0.32 18.58
N ALA A 220 1.93 -0.57 19.53
CA ALA A 220 2.80 -1.72 19.32
C ALA A 220 2.21 -2.68 18.26
N GLU A 221 0.88 -2.85 18.26
CA GLU A 221 0.18 -3.66 17.26
C GLU A 221 0.37 -3.09 15.85
N PHE A 222 0.34 -1.76 15.69
CA PHE A 222 0.57 -1.13 14.40
C PHE A 222 2.02 -1.30 13.94
N ILE A 223 2.99 -1.07 14.83
CA ILE A 223 4.42 -1.28 14.52
C ILE A 223 4.66 -2.72 14.02
N ILE A 224 4.11 -3.72 14.71
CA ILE A 224 4.28 -5.13 14.34
C ILE A 224 3.58 -5.45 13.02
N SER A 225 2.38 -4.91 12.78
CA SER A 225 1.68 -5.07 11.50
C SER A 225 2.51 -4.49 10.35
N VAL A 226 3.04 -3.27 10.50
CA VAL A 226 3.90 -2.64 9.49
C VAL A 226 5.17 -3.44 9.27
N ALA A 227 5.89 -3.81 10.33
CA ALA A 227 7.12 -4.58 10.24
C ALA A 227 6.89 -5.94 9.55
N THR A 228 5.78 -6.61 9.88
CA THR A 228 5.41 -7.89 9.27
C THR A 228 5.07 -7.72 7.79
N ASN A 229 4.28 -6.71 7.44
CA ASN A 229 3.90 -6.47 6.05
C ASN A 229 5.10 -6.01 5.20
N LEU A 230 6.05 -5.26 5.76
CA LEU A 230 7.31 -4.90 5.10
C LEU A 230 8.17 -6.14 4.81
N ALA A 231 8.34 -7.02 5.81
CA ALA A 231 9.12 -8.25 5.67
C ALA A 231 8.54 -9.22 4.64
N LEU A 232 7.22 -9.22 4.46
CA LEU A 232 6.51 -10.10 3.52
C LEU A 232 6.57 -9.61 2.07
N VAL A 233 6.82 -8.33 1.82
CA VAL A 233 6.92 -7.79 0.45
C VAL A 233 8.28 -8.15 -0.14
N LYS A 234 8.30 -8.94 -1.23
CA LYS A 234 9.55 -9.26 -1.92
C LYS A 234 10.06 -8.08 -2.74
N GLY A 235 11.34 -7.75 -2.59
CA GLY A 235 11.97 -6.64 -3.29
C GLY A 235 13.24 -6.17 -2.58
N THR A 236 13.94 -5.19 -3.14
CA THR A 236 15.06 -4.53 -2.45
C THR A 236 14.58 -3.93 -1.13
N GLU A 237 15.25 -4.24 -0.01
CA GLU A 237 15.28 -3.59 1.32
C GLU A 237 14.29 -2.43 1.56
N SER A 238 12.99 -2.64 1.34
CA SER A 238 11.96 -1.62 1.58
C SER A 238 11.97 -1.30 3.07
N ASN A 239 12.06 -0.02 3.41
CA ASN A 239 12.14 0.42 4.79
C ASN A 239 11.12 1.53 5.05
N ILE A 240 10.47 1.48 6.21
CA ILE A 240 9.57 2.52 6.70
C ILE A 240 10.17 3.94 6.63
N GLU A 241 11.49 4.08 6.74
CA GLU A 241 12.18 5.37 6.63
C GLU A 241 12.00 6.06 5.27
N GLU A 242 11.65 5.33 4.20
CA GLU A 242 11.47 5.90 2.84
C GLU A 242 10.37 6.94 2.76
N ILE A 243 9.40 6.90 3.66
CA ILE A 243 8.25 7.82 3.70
C ILE A 243 8.39 8.87 4.82
N PHE A 244 9.56 8.99 5.45
CA PHE A 244 9.86 9.98 6.47
C PHE A 244 11.02 10.88 6.07
N ASP A 245 10.88 12.19 6.27
CA ASP A 245 12.00 13.10 6.32
C ASP A 245 12.73 12.94 7.67
N LEU A 246 13.78 12.12 7.67
CA LEU A 246 14.60 11.82 8.85
C LEU A 246 15.29 13.06 9.46
N GLN A 247 15.31 14.21 8.77
CA GLN A 247 15.81 15.47 9.35
C GLN A 247 14.76 16.19 10.19
N GLN A 248 13.49 15.78 10.09
CA GLN A 248 12.35 16.40 10.77
C GLN A 248 11.71 15.51 11.83
N ILE A 249 12.13 14.24 11.95
CA ILE A 249 11.68 13.35 13.02
C ILE A 249 12.23 13.80 14.38
N ASP A 250 11.48 13.54 15.45
CA ASP A 250 11.97 13.67 16.81
C ASP A 250 12.53 12.34 17.35
N ALA A 251 13.02 12.36 18.59
CA ALA A 251 13.62 11.17 19.20
C ALA A 251 12.62 10.03 19.48
N THR A 252 11.32 10.36 19.63
CA THR A 252 10.27 9.36 19.83
C THR A 252 9.99 8.65 18.53
N ILE A 253 9.75 9.39 17.45
CA ILE A 253 9.56 8.81 16.11
C ILE A 253 10.80 8.02 15.70
N ALA A 254 12.01 8.54 15.93
CA ALA A 254 13.24 7.80 15.61
C ALA A 254 13.35 6.45 16.34
N ALA A 255 12.88 6.37 17.60
CA ALA A 255 12.85 5.12 18.33
C ALA A 255 11.80 4.17 17.74
N GLN A 256 10.59 4.65 17.44
CA GLN A 256 9.52 3.84 16.84
C GLN A 256 9.89 3.31 15.44
N LEU A 257 10.56 4.10 14.60
CA LEU A 257 11.08 3.63 13.32
C LEU A 257 12.16 2.55 13.51
N THR A 258 12.99 2.69 14.55
CA THR A 258 13.96 1.63 14.91
C THR A 258 13.24 0.36 15.34
N ASP A 259 12.17 0.47 16.13
CA ASP A 259 11.37 -0.68 16.55
C ASP A 259 10.74 -1.40 15.34
N VAL A 260 10.21 -0.66 14.36
CA VAL A 260 9.71 -1.23 13.09
C VAL A 260 10.83 -1.99 12.36
N ILE A 261 12.00 -1.38 12.18
CA ILE A 261 13.13 -1.98 11.45
C ILE A 261 13.63 -3.24 12.16
N THR A 262 13.85 -3.18 13.47
CA THR A 262 14.36 -4.35 14.20
C THR A 262 13.33 -5.47 14.22
N PHE A 263 12.03 -5.16 14.37
CA PHE A 263 11.01 -6.20 14.29
C PHE A 263 10.86 -6.76 12.87
N GLN A 264 11.06 -5.93 11.83
CA GLN A 264 11.10 -6.40 10.44
C GLN A 264 12.24 -7.42 10.25
N GLU A 265 13.44 -7.14 10.75
CA GLU A 265 14.58 -8.08 10.70
C GLU A 265 14.27 -9.42 11.39
N ILE A 266 13.55 -9.38 12.52
CA ILE A 266 13.08 -10.58 13.22
C ILE A 266 12.11 -11.38 12.33
N VAL A 267 11.13 -10.71 11.72
CA VAL A 267 10.16 -11.36 10.84
C VAL A 267 10.83 -11.96 9.62
N GLU A 268 11.77 -11.25 8.98
CA GLU A 268 12.57 -11.76 7.85
C GLU A 268 13.39 -13.00 8.24
N GLY A 269 13.91 -13.03 9.46
CA GLY A 269 14.59 -14.19 10.04
C GLY A 269 13.66 -15.40 10.19
N VAL A 270 12.44 -15.19 10.69
CA VAL A 270 11.41 -16.23 10.80
C VAL A 270 11.00 -16.75 9.42
N ILE A 271 10.71 -15.85 8.46
CA ILE A 271 10.37 -16.21 7.08
C ILE A 271 11.46 -17.09 6.48
N SER A 272 12.73 -16.68 6.61
CA SER A 272 13.87 -17.44 6.07
C SER A 272 13.97 -18.86 6.63
N LEU A 273 13.61 -19.05 7.91
CA LEU A 273 13.61 -20.37 8.56
C LEU A 273 12.40 -21.20 8.14
N VAL A 274 11.23 -20.57 7.96
CA VAL A 274 10.01 -21.22 7.45
C VAL A 274 10.17 -21.68 6.00
N GLU A 275 10.74 -20.85 5.12
CA GLU A 275 11.03 -21.20 3.71
C GLU A 275 11.94 -22.43 3.59
N ALA A 276 12.83 -22.64 4.57
CA ALA A 276 13.72 -23.81 4.60
C ALA A 276 12.96 -25.14 4.85
N SER A 277 11.70 -25.08 5.30
CA SER A 277 10.83 -26.24 5.54
C SER A 277 10.19 -26.82 4.28
N GLY A 278 10.34 -26.17 3.11
CA GLY A 278 9.88 -26.69 1.82
C GLY A 278 8.35 -26.70 1.65
N LEU A 279 7.71 -25.69 2.23
CA LEU A 279 6.26 -25.45 2.20
C LEU A 279 5.81 -24.84 0.86
N THR A 280 4.50 -24.78 0.61
CA THR A 280 3.96 -23.88 -0.44
C THR A 280 3.92 -22.45 0.05
N THR A 281 3.84 -21.47 -0.85
CA THR A 281 3.76 -20.05 -0.49
C THR A 281 2.67 -19.78 0.57
N GLU A 282 1.47 -20.33 0.38
CA GLU A 282 0.33 -20.16 1.31
C GLU A 282 0.64 -20.74 2.70
N GLN A 283 1.32 -21.88 2.74
CA GLN A 283 1.74 -22.53 3.99
C GLN A 283 2.87 -21.76 4.67
N GLU A 284 3.82 -21.19 3.92
CA GLU A 284 4.89 -20.34 4.44
C GLU A 284 4.32 -19.11 5.12
N ILE A 285 3.35 -18.44 4.50
CA ILE A 285 2.68 -17.26 5.06
C ILE A 285 1.93 -17.63 6.33
N ALA A 286 1.14 -18.70 6.30
CA ALA A 286 0.38 -19.13 7.47
C ALA A 286 1.29 -19.54 8.64
N ALA A 287 2.35 -20.31 8.37
CA ALA A 287 3.30 -20.71 9.39
C ALA A 287 4.03 -19.51 9.99
N THR A 288 4.48 -18.57 9.15
CA THR A 288 5.07 -17.30 9.58
C THR A 288 4.10 -16.52 10.45
N ALA A 289 2.84 -16.34 10.02
CA ALA A 289 1.84 -15.60 10.77
C ALA A 289 1.58 -16.21 12.16
N GLY A 290 1.53 -17.56 12.26
CA GLY A 290 1.40 -18.25 13.54
C GLY A 290 2.60 -18.02 14.46
N LEU A 291 3.83 -18.13 13.96
CA LEU A 291 5.04 -17.91 14.77
C LEU A 291 5.18 -16.46 15.23
N ILE A 292 4.92 -15.50 14.32
CA ILE A 292 4.96 -14.08 14.65
C ILE A 292 3.90 -13.71 15.67
N GLU A 293 2.72 -14.33 15.66
CA GLU A 293 1.70 -14.12 16.70
C GLU A 293 2.23 -14.48 18.09
N ILE A 294 2.94 -15.61 18.24
CA ILE A 294 3.54 -16.04 19.50
C ILE A 294 4.64 -15.08 19.94
N ILE A 295 5.49 -14.66 19.00
CA ILE A 295 6.58 -13.71 19.29
C ILE A 295 5.99 -12.38 19.73
N ALA A 296 5.04 -11.84 18.98
CA ALA A 296 4.38 -10.56 19.24
C ALA A 296 3.70 -10.53 20.62
N ASP A 297 2.94 -11.57 20.98
CA ASP A 297 2.25 -11.64 22.28
C ASP A 297 3.23 -11.58 23.46
N VAL A 298 4.42 -12.17 23.32
CA VAL A 298 5.43 -12.18 24.37
C VAL A 298 6.20 -10.86 24.42
N VAL A 299 6.57 -10.30 23.26
CA VAL A 299 7.39 -9.08 23.21
C VAL A 299 6.59 -7.81 23.49
N ILE A 300 5.27 -7.84 23.32
CA ILE A 300 4.38 -6.74 23.65
C ILE A 300 3.98 -6.83 25.12
N SER A 301 4.31 -5.80 25.89
CA SER A 301 3.81 -5.63 27.26
C SER A 301 3.36 -4.20 27.49
N ASP A 302 2.15 -4.01 28.02
CA ASP A 302 1.56 -2.68 28.26
C ASP A 302 1.62 -1.75 27.02
N ASN A 303 1.40 -2.32 25.82
CA ASN A 303 1.50 -1.62 24.52
C ASN A 303 2.91 -1.03 24.24
N ILE A 304 3.95 -1.70 24.73
CA ILE A 304 5.35 -1.38 24.44
C ILE A 304 6.02 -2.64 23.91
N ILE A 305 6.79 -2.50 22.84
CA ILE A 305 7.61 -3.59 22.30
C ILE A 305 8.92 -3.64 23.08
N ASP A 306 9.18 -4.74 23.78
CA ASP A 306 10.49 -5.01 24.36
C ASP A 306 11.40 -5.67 23.33
N ILE A 307 11.98 -4.84 22.47
CA ILE A 307 12.88 -5.31 21.41
C ILE A 307 14.15 -5.98 21.97
N THR A 308 14.48 -5.75 23.24
CA THR A 308 15.70 -6.31 23.85
C THR A 308 15.61 -7.81 24.10
N VAL A 309 14.39 -8.34 24.20
CA VAL A 309 14.13 -9.78 24.35
C VAL A 309 13.66 -10.42 23.04
N ALA A 310 13.31 -9.62 22.04
CA ALA A 310 12.64 -10.10 20.83
C ALA A 310 13.49 -11.12 20.04
N ASP A 311 14.80 -10.94 19.95
CA ASP A 311 15.72 -11.92 19.35
C ASP A 311 15.68 -13.27 20.08
N ALA A 312 15.77 -13.25 21.41
CA ALA A 312 15.78 -14.46 22.24
C ALA A 312 14.43 -15.18 22.17
N VAL A 313 13.33 -14.42 22.25
CA VAL A 313 11.97 -14.95 22.10
C VAL A 313 11.78 -15.56 20.72
N SER A 314 12.17 -14.85 19.66
CA SER A 314 12.08 -15.36 18.28
C SER A 314 12.86 -16.65 18.11
N GLN A 315 14.08 -16.72 18.64
CA GLN A 315 14.88 -17.94 18.59
C GLN A 315 14.21 -19.10 19.34
N ASN A 316 13.74 -18.87 20.56
CA ASN A 316 13.07 -19.91 21.36
C ASN A 316 11.76 -20.38 20.70
N VAL A 317 10.98 -19.48 20.13
CA VAL A 317 9.75 -19.81 19.40
C VAL A 317 10.08 -20.65 18.18
N VAL A 318 11.04 -20.25 17.35
CA VAL A 318 11.39 -21.01 16.15
C VAL A 318 12.00 -22.37 16.50
N ASP A 319 12.97 -22.42 17.41
CA ASP A 319 13.69 -23.64 17.76
C ASP A 319 12.76 -24.72 18.36
N ASN A 320 11.66 -24.32 19.00
CA ASN A 320 10.77 -25.24 19.69
C ASN A 320 9.40 -25.44 19.02
N LEU A 321 8.88 -24.46 18.27
CA LEU A 321 7.47 -24.47 17.82
C LEU A 321 7.31 -24.42 16.30
N LEU A 322 8.41 -24.23 15.53
CA LEU A 322 8.33 -24.21 14.07
C LEU A 322 7.76 -25.52 13.52
N ASP A 323 8.29 -26.66 13.96
CA ASP A 323 7.85 -27.98 13.48
C ASP A 323 6.35 -28.21 13.79
N ASP A 324 5.87 -27.74 14.94
CA ASP A 324 4.47 -27.88 15.33
C ASP A 324 3.55 -27.05 14.43
N ILE A 325 3.90 -25.79 14.20
CA ILE A 325 3.16 -24.91 13.28
C ILE A 325 3.21 -25.46 11.84
N VAL A 326 4.36 -25.98 11.40
CA VAL A 326 4.51 -26.65 10.10
C VAL A 326 3.57 -27.85 9.99
N ASN A 327 3.50 -28.70 11.02
CA ASN A 327 2.61 -29.87 11.04
C ASN A 327 1.13 -29.46 10.92
N ILE A 328 0.75 -28.34 11.54
CA ILE A 328 -0.62 -27.81 11.45
C ILE A 328 -0.94 -27.35 10.02
N VAL A 329 -0.07 -26.55 9.39
CA VAL A 329 -0.36 -25.98 8.07
C VAL A 329 -0.17 -26.98 6.90
N THR A 330 0.47 -28.12 7.17
CA THR A 330 0.66 -29.20 6.18
C THR A 330 -0.27 -30.39 6.39
N SER A 331 -1.17 -30.33 7.36
CA SER A 331 -2.06 -31.43 7.69
C SER A 331 -3.08 -31.73 6.58
N ASP A 332 -3.55 -32.98 6.51
CA ASP A 332 -4.58 -33.38 5.55
C ASP A 332 -5.93 -32.67 5.82
N GLU A 333 -6.20 -32.25 7.06
CA GLU A 333 -7.41 -31.55 7.48
C GLU A 333 -7.50 -30.11 6.97
N VAL A 334 -6.36 -29.48 6.66
CA VAL A 334 -6.29 -28.09 6.19
C VAL A 334 -6.07 -27.98 4.67
N ALA A 335 -5.96 -29.11 3.96
CA ALA A 335 -5.61 -29.14 2.53
C ALA A 335 -6.61 -28.42 1.60
N ASP A 336 -7.87 -28.24 2.04
CA ASP A 336 -8.93 -27.58 1.29
C ASP A 336 -9.16 -26.11 1.73
N LEU A 337 -8.37 -25.59 2.68
CA LEU A 337 -8.53 -24.22 3.18
C LEU A 337 -8.00 -23.18 2.18
N THR A 338 -8.61 -22.00 2.18
CA THR A 338 -8.04 -20.82 1.53
C THR A 338 -6.81 -20.32 2.30
N THR A 339 -5.98 -19.47 1.69
CA THR A 339 -4.85 -18.83 2.37
C THR A 339 -5.28 -18.08 3.63
N GLU A 340 -6.38 -17.33 3.56
CA GLU A 340 -6.96 -16.60 4.70
C GLU A 340 -7.40 -17.54 5.83
N GLU A 341 -8.10 -18.63 5.48
CA GLU A 341 -8.53 -19.65 6.45
C GLU A 341 -7.33 -20.38 7.09
N LEU A 342 -6.26 -20.61 6.32
CA LEU A 342 -5.04 -21.24 6.79
C LEU A 342 -4.27 -20.33 7.76
N ILE A 343 -4.13 -19.04 7.42
CA ILE A 343 -3.54 -18.00 8.29
C ILE A 343 -4.33 -17.91 9.60
N ALA A 344 -5.66 -17.84 9.51
CA ALA A 344 -6.52 -17.79 10.68
C ALA A 344 -6.35 -19.04 11.57
N THR A 345 -6.20 -20.23 10.96
CA THR A 345 -5.95 -21.48 11.68
C THR A 345 -4.61 -21.45 12.42
N ALA A 346 -3.54 -20.96 11.78
CA ALA A 346 -2.23 -20.82 12.40
C ALA A 346 -2.24 -19.83 13.57
N ARG A 347 -2.83 -18.65 13.40
CA ARG A 347 -2.98 -17.63 14.47
C ARG A 347 -3.82 -18.13 15.65
N ASN A 348 -4.94 -18.79 15.37
CA ASN A 348 -5.76 -19.39 16.43
C ASN A 348 -4.97 -20.44 17.23
N THR A 349 -4.14 -21.22 16.55
CA THR A 349 -3.27 -22.20 17.22
C THR A 349 -2.21 -21.51 18.07
N ALA A 350 -1.57 -20.46 17.55
CA ALA A 350 -0.65 -19.62 18.31
C ALA A 350 -1.29 -19.08 19.60
N GLY A 351 -2.52 -18.56 19.55
CA GLY A 351 -3.25 -18.11 20.73
C GLY A 351 -3.47 -19.21 21.79
N VAL A 352 -3.67 -20.46 21.37
CA VAL A 352 -3.75 -21.59 22.29
C VAL A 352 -2.38 -21.90 22.91
N ILE A 353 -1.31 -21.90 22.10
CA ILE A 353 0.06 -22.10 22.57
C ILE A 353 0.43 -21.03 23.61
N ILE A 354 0.17 -19.76 23.32
CA ILE A 354 0.35 -18.62 24.24
C ILE A 354 -0.37 -18.87 25.58
N THR A 355 -1.63 -19.32 25.52
CA THR A 355 -2.42 -19.61 26.72
C THR A 355 -1.78 -20.71 27.57
N ILE A 356 -1.21 -21.74 26.94
CA ILE A 356 -0.52 -22.84 27.63
C ILE A 356 0.80 -22.36 28.25
N ILE A 357 1.61 -21.63 27.49
CA ILE A 357 2.86 -21.02 27.98
C ILE A 357 2.59 -20.15 29.21
N THR A 358 1.56 -19.31 29.14
CA THR A 358 1.14 -18.45 30.25
C THR A 358 0.70 -19.25 31.48
N ASN A 359 -0.12 -20.29 31.28
CA ASN A 359 -0.63 -21.11 32.39
C ASN A 359 0.44 -21.97 33.07
N THR A 360 1.44 -22.41 32.30
CA THR A 360 2.58 -23.19 32.80
C THR A 360 3.66 -22.31 33.42
N GLY A 361 3.62 -21.00 33.18
CA GLY A 361 4.58 -20.02 33.70
C GLY A 361 5.93 -20.12 33.00
N ILE A 362 5.95 -20.57 31.75
CA ILE A 362 7.15 -20.61 30.92
C ILE A 362 7.50 -19.18 30.51
N ASP A 363 8.78 -18.85 30.68
CA ASP A 363 9.33 -17.56 30.33
C ASP A 363 10.15 -17.71 29.05
N LEU A 364 9.59 -17.27 27.91
CA LEU A 364 10.21 -17.35 26.58
C LEU A 364 11.44 -16.44 26.41
N THR A 365 11.78 -15.61 27.40
CA THR A 365 12.96 -14.74 27.35
C THR A 365 14.26 -15.43 27.81
N GLY A 366 14.16 -16.65 28.36
CA GLY A 366 15.31 -17.40 28.87
C GLY A 366 16.20 -18.00 27.78
N ASP A 367 17.49 -18.19 28.08
CA ASP A 367 18.43 -18.82 27.15
C ASP A 367 18.17 -20.33 26.97
N ASN A 368 18.11 -20.82 25.73
CA ASN A 368 18.00 -22.25 25.36
C ASN A 368 16.85 -22.97 26.09
N LEU A 369 15.64 -22.41 25.99
CA LEU A 369 14.47 -23.03 26.58
C LEU A 369 14.16 -24.34 25.86
N ASP A 370 13.87 -25.36 26.65
CA ASP A 370 13.39 -26.65 26.20
C ASP A 370 11.89 -26.73 26.51
N LEU A 371 11.06 -26.59 25.47
CA LEU A 371 9.60 -26.71 25.59
C LEU A 371 9.12 -28.16 25.55
N SER A 372 10.01 -29.17 25.49
CA SER A 372 9.58 -30.58 25.49
C SER A 372 8.75 -30.97 26.70
N ALA A 373 8.88 -30.24 27.82
CA ALA A 373 8.08 -30.46 29.02
C ALA A 373 6.60 -30.09 28.85
N ILE A 374 6.24 -29.24 27.88
CA ILE A 374 4.85 -28.85 27.60
C ILE A 374 4.28 -29.51 26.34
N GLU A 375 5.09 -30.27 25.59
CA GLU A 375 4.61 -31.07 24.44
C GLU A 375 3.42 -31.98 24.84
N GLU A 376 3.39 -32.52 26.07
CA GLU A 376 2.26 -33.36 26.53
C GLU A 376 0.96 -32.56 26.73
N GLU A 377 1.06 -31.27 27.10
CA GLU A 377 -0.10 -30.38 27.23
C GLU A 377 -0.59 -29.93 25.85
N LEU A 378 0.36 -29.60 24.98
CA LEU A 378 0.09 -29.19 23.62
C LEU A 378 -0.51 -30.34 22.79
N ALA A 379 -0.04 -31.59 22.93
CA ALA A 379 -0.58 -32.76 22.24
C ALA A 379 -2.05 -33.10 22.57
N GLN A 380 -2.62 -32.48 23.60
CA GLN A 380 -4.02 -32.62 23.98
C GLN A 380 -4.91 -31.50 23.42
N VAL A 381 -4.31 -30.51 22.74
CA VAL A 381 -5.01 -29.38 22.16
C VAL A 381 -5.78 -29.82 20.92
N ILE A 382 -7.07 -29.50 20.93
CA ILE A 382 -7.92 -29.57 19.75
C ILE A 382 -7.95 -28.17 19.13
N VAL A 383 -7.28 -28.02 18.00
CA VAL A 383 -7.35 -26.82 17.17
C VAL A 383 -8.69 -26.86 16.44
N ILE A 384 -9.50 -25.83 16.67
CA ILE A 384 -10.76 -25.65 15.96
C ILE A 384 -10.44 -24.92 14.66
N ILE A 385 -10.69 -25.58 13.53
CA ILE A 385 -10.65 -24.93 12.22
C ILE A 385 -11.97 -24.17 12.08
N ALA A 386 -11.96 -22.91 12.49
CA ALA A 386 -13.10 -22.02 12.35
C ALA A 386 -13.11 -21.45 10.94
N ASN A 387 -14.01 -21.96 10.10
CA ASN A 387 -14.29 -21.40 8.79
C ASN A 387 -15.17 -20.14 9.00
N SER A 388 -14.58 -18.94 9.07
CA SER A 388 -15.37 -17.69 9.09
C SER A 388 -15.74 -17.34 7.65
N THR A 389 -17.02 -17.30 7.27
CA THR A 389 -17.88 -16.12 7.50
C THR A 389 -19.38 -16.46 7.56
N ASP A 390 -19.77 -17.74 7.48
CA ASP A 390 -21.18 -18.15 7.49
C ASP A 390 -21.43 -19.23 8.54
N TRP A 391 -22.15 -18.87 9.61
CA TRP A 391 -22.67 -19.85 10.59
C TRP A 391 -23.47 -20.99 9.92
N ASP A 392 -23.99 -20.76 8.72
CA ASP A 392 -24.85 -21.70 7.99
C ASP A 392 -24.11 -22.64 7.01
N ASN A 393 -22.80 -22.48 6.77
CA ASN A 393 -21.99 -23.38 5.93
C ASN A 393 -20.92 -24.19 6.69
N GLY A 394 -20.97 -24.15 8.03
CA GLY A 394 -19.98 -24.70 8.95
C GLY A 394 -19.50 -26.12 8.64
N LYS A 395 -18.35 -26.22 7.99
CA LYS A 395 -17.44 -27.36 8.16
C LYS A 395 -16.54 -27.05 9.35
N TRP A 396 -16.96 -27.49 10.53
CA TRP A 396 -16.13 -27.46 11.73
C TRP A 396 -15.16 -28.65 11.67
N GLY A 397 -13.93 -28.38 11.24
CA GLY A 397 -12.83 -29.33 11.35
C GLY A 397 -12.21 -29.27 12.75
N THR A 398 -11.69 -30.40 13.23
CA THR A 398 -10.88 -30.45 14.44
C THR A 398 -9.54 -31.05 14.07
N LEU A 399 -8.46 -30.34 14.37
CA LEU A 399 -7.10 -30.84 14.25
C LEU A 399 -6.57 -31.13 15.65
N ILE A 400 -5.93 -32.27 15.82
CA ILE A 400 -5.26 -32.62 17.07
C ILE A 400 -3.81 -32.20 16.89
N TRP A 401 -3.34 -31.33 17.76
CA TRP A 401 -1.92 -30.96 17.83
C TRP A 401 -1.12 -32.22 18.17
N GLN A 402 -0.07 -32.54 17.41
CA GLN A 402 0.65 -33.81 17.53
C GLN A 402 2.00 -33.65 18.21
#